data_AF-A0A2D7XUW0-F1
#
_entry.id   AF-A0A2D7XUW0-F1
#
_cell.length_a   1.000
_cell.length_b   1.000
_cell.length_c   1.000
_cell.angle_alpha   90.00
_cell.angle_beta   90.00
_cell.angle_gamma   90.00
#
_symmetry.space_group_name_H-M   'P 1'
#
loop_
_entity.id
_entity.type
_entity.pdbx_description
1 polymer ?
#
loop_
_entity_poly.entity_id
_entity_poly.type
_entity_poly.pdbx_seq_one_letter_code
_entity_poly.pdbx_strand_id
1 'polypeptide(L)'
;MVGFNFMARRTSLLAALVMAGSLASCEEDGIIRASDDAATEQTGDVTLGDIRNMVNEPRDQSVPDGPQVDPAAANINPFKYQLEYNYKEREVLDGLLEQARDDGDYYNRSLAATQEGLEALNPQILWQDYLDYMSCAVIYDLSAREGLSSASAAQAKAAEFINYAMDPEIGSRPESEMENFRTARADLLANETAREKYAREQVEEEELNKIRTRNYLNYFLMRDRLSGSMDSEELAVELAGCEASVG
;
A
#
# COMPACT_ATOMS: atom_id res chain seq x y z
N MET A 1 19.06 -61.49 -17.31
CA MET A 1 17.81 -61.95 -17.93
C MET A 1 16.85 -60.78 -17.95
N VAL A 2 16.44 -60.39 -19.17
CA VAL A 2 15.22 -59.66 -19.59
C VAL A 2 14.76 -58.50 -18.69
N GLY A 3 14.85 -57.20 -19.01
CA GLY A 3 14.90 -56.51 -20.31
C GLY A 3 13.51 -55.97 -20.67
N PHE A 4 13.35 -54.64 -20.75
CA PHE A 4 12.40 -53.82 -21.56
C PHE A 4 12.56 -52.36 -21.06
N ASN A 5 13.39 -51.48 -21.66
CA ASN A 5 13.19 -50.74 -22.91
C ASN A 5 11.75 -50.26 -23.15
N PHE A 6 11.51 -48.95 -23.01
CA PHE A 6 11.21 -48.12 -24.19
C PHE A 6 11.48 -46.63 -23.93
N MET A 7 12.21 -46.04 -24.87
CA MET A 7 12.56 -44.64 -25.01
C MET A 7 11.44 -43.86 -25.73
N ALA A 8 11.36 -42.57 -25.38
CA ALA A 8 11.19 -41.43 -26.28
C ALA A 8 9.78 -41.01 -26.79
N ARG A 9 9.52 -39.73 -26.48
CA ARG A 9 8.94 -38.65 -27.31
C ARG A 9 7.49 -38.80 -27.78
N ARG A 10 6.67 -37.81 -27.41
CA ARG A 10 6.27 -36.70 -28.30
C ARG A 10 5.51 -35.61 -27.52
N THR A 11 5.99 -34.38 -27.74
CA THR A 11 5.28 -33.09 -27.66
C THR A 11 3.83 -33.17 -28.16
N SER A 12 2.90 -32.52 -27.47
CA SER A 12 1.75 -31.82 -28.07
C SER A 12 1.18 -30.79 -27.09
N LEU A 13 1.09 -29.55 -27.59
CA LEU A 13 0.40 -28.40 -27.03
C LEU A 13 -1.14 -28.58 -27.00
N LEU A 14 -1.76 -27.72 -26.18
CA LEU A 14 -3.06 -27.05 -26.37
C LEU A 14 -4.37 -27.79 -26.04
N ALA A 15 -5.01 -27.23 -25.01
CA ALA A 15 -6.41 -26.78 -24.93
C ALA A 15 -7.56 -27.80 -25.06
N ALA A 16 -8.38 -27.85 -24.00
CA ALA A 16 -9.84 -27.72 -24.12
C ALA A 16 -10.44 -27.32 -22.77
N LEU A 17 -11.10 -26.17 -22.79
CA LEU A 17 -11.98 -25.59 -21.77
C LEU A 17 -13.37 -26.26 -21.86
N VAL A 18 -14.21 -26.08 -20.82
CA VAL A 18 -15.71 -26.14 -20.80
C VAL A 18 -16.30 -27.56 -20.59
N MET A 19 -17.28 -27.85 -19.72
CA MET A 19 -18.19 -27.10 -18.82
C MET A 19 -18.77 -28.10 -17.80
N ALA A 20 -19.29 -27.63 -16.66
CA ALA A 20 -20.69 -27.83 -16.25
C ALA A 20 -20.87 -27.53 -14.75
N GLY A 21 -21.10 -26.25 -14.44
CA GLY A 21 -21.80 -25.87 -13.21
C GLY A 21 -23.30 -26.02 -13.46
N SER A 22 -23.89 -27.04 -12.84
CA SER A 22 -25.31 -27.31 -12.83
C SER A 22 -26.08 -26.25 -12.02
N LEU A 23 -26.94 -25.49 -12.69
CA LEU A 23 -28.16 -24.96 -12.08
C LEU A 23 -29.34 -25.38 -12.95
N ALA A 24 -30.09 -26.34 -12.42
CA ALA A 24 -31.35 -26.79 -12.97
C ALA A 24 -32.45 -25.77 -12.66
N SER A 25 -33.18 -25.45 -13.73
CA SER A 25 -34.58 -24.99 -13.86
C SER A 25 -35.43 -24.73 -12.61
N CYS A 26 -36.06 -23.55 -12.59
CA CYS A 26 -37.51 -23.36 -12.75
C CYS A 26 -37.68 -22.03 -13.53
N GLU A 27 -38.15 -22.05 -14.78
CA GLU A 27 -39.50 -21.58 -15.19
C GLU A 27 -39.85 -20.18 -14.62
N GLU A 28 -40.22 -19.14 -15.35
CA GLU A 28 -40.46 -18.80 -16.76
C GLU A 28 -40.59 -17.26 -16.74
N ASP A 29 -40.18 -16.54 -17.79
CA ASP A 29 -40.28 -15.07 -17.95
C ASP A 29 -39.54 -14.16 -16.93
N GLY A 30 -38.26 -13.90 -17.21
CA GLY A 30 -37.45 -12.94 -16.47
C GLY A 30 -36.49 -12.16 -17.37
N ILE A 31 -36.97 -11.57 -18.46
CA ILE A 31 -36.23 -10.49 -19.10
C ILE A 31 -36.16 -9.35 -18.08
N ILE A 32 -34.95 -9.01 -17.63
CA ILE A 32 -34.72 -7.80 -16.85
C ILE A 32 -34.99 -6.62 -17.80
N ARG A 33 -36.22 -6.09 -17.77
CA ARG A 33 -36.60 -4.89 -18.53
C ARG A 33 -36.29 -3.66 -17.69
N ALA A 34 -35.60 -2.70 -18.29
CA ALA A 34 -35.54 -1.35 -17.74
C ALA A 34 -36.96 -0.77 -17.68
N SER A 35 -37.28 -0.03 -16.62
CA SER A 35 -38.60 0.59 -16.46
C SER A 35 -38.84 1.64 -17.55
N ASP A 36 -40.06 1.67 -18.09
CA ASP A 36 -40.47 2.51 -19.24
C ASP A 36 -40.41 4.04 -19.02
N ASP A 37 -40.07 4.53 -17.81
CA ASP A 37 -40.03 5.96 -17.48
C ASP A 37 -38.62 6.59 -17.52
N ALA A 38 -37.58 5.86 -17.96
CA ALA A 38 -36.25 6.44 -18.17
C ALA A 38 -36.16 7.06 -19.57
N ALA A 39 -36.21 8.40 -19.64
CA ALA A 39 -36.04 9.16 -20.87
C ALA A 39 -34.74 8.77 -21.59
N THR A 40 -34.91 8.22 -22.78
CA THR A 40 -33.85 7.77 -23.69
C THR A 40 -33.42 8.91 -24.60
N GLU A 41 -32.29 9.53 -24.30
CA GLU A 41 -31.48 10.25 -25.31
C GLU A 41 -30.10 9.61 -25.39
N GLN A 42 -30.07 8.38 -25.89
CA GLN A 42 -29.08 7.86 -26.84
C GLN A 42 -29.46 6.40 -27.13
N THR A 43 -30.11 6.22 -28.26
CA THR A 43 -30.51 4.92 -28.82
C THR A 43 -29.29 4.09 -29.19
N GLY A 44 -29.20 2.90 -28.62
CA GLY A 44 -28.33 1.84 -29.08
C GLY A 44 -28.28 0.72 -28.05
N ASP A 45 -29.05 -0.35 -28.25
CA ASP A 45 -28.88 -1.59 -27.50
C ASP A 45 -27.44 -2.07 -27.70
N VAL A 46 -26.59 -1.90 -26.68
CA VAL A 46 -25.20 -2.37 -26.72
C VAL A 46 -25.22 -3.89 -26.64
N THR A 47 -25.03 -4.55 -27.78
CA THR A 47 -24.89 -5.99 -27.85
C THR A 47 -23.47 -6.43 -27.50
N LEU A 48 -23.27 -7.70 -27.15
CA LEU A 48 -21.92 -8.28 -27.00
C LEU A 48 -21.10 -8.17 -28.30
N GLY A 49 -21.78 -8.05 -29.46
CA GLY A 49 -21.15 -7.75 -30.74
C GLY A 49 -20.58 -6.33 -30.78
N ASP A 50 -21.28 -5.36 -30.21
CA ASP A 50 -20.84 -3.96 -30.15
C ASP A 50 -19.64 -3.80 -29.20
N ILE A 51 -19.62 -4.50 -28.07
CA ILE A 51 -18.46 -4.54 -27.18
C ILE A 51 -17.24 -5.13 -27.91
N ARG A 52 -17.46 -6.19 -28.70
CA ARG A 52 -16.38 -6.80 -29.50
C ARG A 52 -15.89 -5.87 -30.59
N ASN A 53 -16.78 -5.09 -31.20
CA ASN A 53 -16.41 -4.09 -32.21
C ASN A 53 -15.68 -2.92 -31.57
N MET A 54 -16.10 -2.41 -30.41
CA MET A 54 -15.41 -1.37 -29.65
C MET A 54 -14.01 -1.79 -29.19
N VAL A 55 -13.79 -3.06 -28.87
CA VAL A 55 -12.44 -3.60 -28.55
C VAL A 55 -11.55 -3.68 -29.79
N ASN A 56 -12.15 -3.85 -30.98
CA ASN A 56 -11.44 -3.97 -32.25
C ASN A 56 -11.37 -2.65 -33.05
N GLU A 57 -12.06 -1.61 -32.60
CA GLU A 57 -11.91 -0.28 -33.17
C GLU A 57 -10.47 0.20 -32.95
N PRO A 58 -9.82 0.78 -33.97
CA PRO A 58 -8.55 1.44 -33.78
C PRO A 58 -8.75 2.50 -32.70
N ARG A 59 -8.20 2.26 -31.51
CA ARG A 59 -8.20 3.27 -30.45
C ARG A 59 -7.67 4.54 -31.07
N ASP A 60 -8.43 5.62 -30.97
CA ASP A 60 -7.92 6.94 -31.28
C ASP A 60 -6.67 7.13 -30.43
N GLN A 61 -5.51 7.09 -31.09
CA GLN A 61 -4.20 7.24 -30.44
C GLN A 61 -3.85 8.71 -30.25
N SER A 62 -4.82 9.62 -30.38
CA SER A 62 -4.66 10.96 -29.86
C SER A 62 -4.48 10.88 -28.36
N VAL A 63 -3.22 10.74 -27.94
CA VAL A 63 -2.76 11.02 -26.59
C VAL A 63 -3.24 12.45 -26.32
N PRO A 64 -4.17 12.67 -25.39
CA PRO A 64 -4.59 14.02 -25.04
C PRO A 64 -3.35 14.81 -24.63
N ASP A 65 -3.17 16.01 -25.17
CA ASP A 65 -2.10 16.91 -24.75
C ASP A 65 -2.33 17.28 -23.27
N GLY A 66 -1.53 16.71 -22.38
CA GLY A 66 -1.60 16.90 -20.93
C GLY A 66 -1.14 15.65 -20.16
N PRO A 67 -0.80 15.78 -18.86
CA PRO A 67 -0.48 14.62 -18.04
C PRO A 67 -1.67 13.65 -18.00
N GLN A 68 -1.45 12.41 -18.44
CA GLN A 68 -2.47 11.35 -18.32
C GLN A 68 -2.45 10.81 -16.89
N VAL A 69 -3.32 11.35 -16.04
CA VAL A 69 -3.51 10.84 -14.68
C VAL A 69 -4.27 9.51 -14.77
N ASP A 70 -3.64 8.44 -14.28
CA ASP A 70 -4.29 7.12 -14.16
C ASP A 70 -5.48 7.23 -13.18
N PRO A 71 -6.71 6.86 -13.58
CA PRO A 71 -7.85 6.84 -12.65
C PRO A 71 -7.60 6.01 -11.38
N ALA A 72 -6.71 5.02 -11.44
CA ALA A 72 -6.29 4.24 -10.29
C ALA A 72 -5.49 5.05 -9.26
N ALA A 73 -4.83 6.14 -9.66
CA ALA A 73 -4.02 6.99 -8.78
C ALA A 73 -4.85 7.59 -7.63
N ALA A 74 -6.14 7.87 -7.86
CA ALA A 74 -7.05 8.34 -6.81
C ALA A 74 -7.16 7.35 -5.63
N ASN A 75 -6.95 6.06 -5.89
CA ASN A 75 -7.18 4.95 -4.97
C ASN A 75 -5.89 4.33 -4.41
N ILE A 76 -4.74 5.00 -4.56
CA ILE A 76 -3.48 4.51 -3.98
C ILE A 76 -3.64 4.41 -2.46
N ASN A 77 -3.39 3.19 -1.95
CA ASN A 77 -3.27 2.89 -0.53
C ASN A 77 -2.18 1.81 -0.37
N PRO A 78 -0.96 2.19 0.02
CA PRO A 78 0.16 1.24 0.16
C PRO A 78 -0.10 0.11 1.17
N PHE A 79 -0.93 0.38 2.17
CA PHE A 79 -1.30 -0.58 3.22
C PHE A 79 -2.25 -1.69 2.74
N LYS A 80 -2.76 -1.60 1.50
CA LYS A 80 -3.78 -2.54 1.02
C LYS A 80 -3.23 -3.93 0.69
N TYR A 81 -2.01 -4.01 0.14
CA TYR A 81 -1.51 -5.26 -0.44
C TYR A 81 -0.11 -5.68 0.04
N GLN A 82 0.73 -4.75 0.50
CA GLN A 82 2.16 -5.02 0.69
C GLN A 82 2.64 -4.92 2.15
N LEU A 83 1.82 -4.42 3.07
CA LEU A 83 2.27 -4.05 4.42
C LEU A 83 1.66 -4.90 5.57
N GLU A 84 1.17 -6.11 5.28
CA GLU A 84 0.56 -7.02 6.28
C GLU A 84 -0.63 -6.46 7.08
N TYR A 85 -1.26 -5.38 6.63
CA TYR A 85 -2.54 -4.93 7.19
C TYR A 85 -3.66 -5.76 6.59
N ASN A 86 -4.53 -6.32 7.42
CA ASN A 86 -5.72 -6.99 6.92
C ASN A 86 -6.85 -5.98 6.67
N TYR A 87 -7.88 -6.40 5.92
CA TYR A 87 -8.99 -5.49 5.56
C TYR A 87 -9.71 -4.91 6.78
N LYS A 88 -9.97 -5.70 7.83
CA LYS A 88 -10.69 -5.24 9.03
C LYS A 88 -9.86 -4.29 9.87
N GLU A 89 -8.56 -4.54 9.95
CA GLU A 89 -7.62 -3.65 10.62
C GLU A 89 -7.62 -2.28 9.94
N ARG A 90 -7.54 -2.23 8.60
CA ARG A 90 -7.62 -0.96 7.86
C ARG A 90 -8.93 -0.24 8.07
N GLU A 91 -10.06 -0.94 8.10
CA GLU A 91 -11.37 -0.32 8.35
C GLU A 91 -11.42 0.37 9.72
N VAL A 92 -10.83 -0.25 10.75
CA VAL A 92 -10.69 0.39 12.08
C VAL A 92 -9.76 1.59 12.01
N LEU A 93 -8.61 1.46 11.33
CA LEU A 93 -7.64 2.53 11.18
C LEU A 93 -8.19 3.72 10.38
N ASP A 94 -9.02 3.48 9.38
CA ASP A 94 -9.70 4.52 8.61
C ASP A 94 -10.68 5.31 9.48
N GLY A 95 -11.40 4.64 10.38
CA GLY A 95 -12.25 5.30 11.38
C GLY A 95 -11.45 6.12 12.41
N LEU A 96 -10.24 5.67 12.77
CA LEU A 96 -9.32 6.45 13.60
C LEU A 96 -8.71 7.64 12.84
N LEU A 97 -8.45 7.48 11.55
CA LEU A 97 -7.94 8.53 10.67
C LEU A 97 -8.95 9.65 10.50
N GLU A 98 -10.23 9.32 10.35
CA GLU A 98 -11.31 10.32 10.30
C GLU A 98 -11.34 11.15 11.59
N GLN A 99 -11.32 10.49 12.76
CA GLN A 99 -11.24 11.18 14.06
C GLN A 99 -9.97 12.02 14.22
N ALA A 100 -8.84 11.52 13.70
CA ALA A 100 -7.56 12.25 13.74
C ALA A 100 -7.58 13.51 12.87
N ARG A 101 -8.31 13.51 11.75
CA ARG A 101 -8.46 14.68 10.87
C ARG A 101 -9.27 15.81 11.51
N ASP A 102 -10.21 15.47 12.39
CA ASP A 102 -11.02 16.46 13.11
C ASP A 102 -10.22 17.22 14.18
N ASP A 103 -9.06 16.68 14.59
CA ASP A 103 -8.16 17.30 15.57
C ASP A 103 -6.90 17.82 14.86
N GLY A 104 -6.86 19.14 14.61
CA GLY A 104 -5.78 19.79 13.87
C GLY A 104 -4.38 19.61 14.47
N ASP A 105 -4.27 19.29 15.76
CA ASP A 105 -3.00 19.06 16.44
C ASP A 105 -2.62 17.57 16.51
N TYR A 106 -3.52 16.66 16.12
CA TYR A 106 -3.31 15.22 16.24
C TYR A 106 -2.04 14.75 15.56
N TYR A 107 -1.79 15.19 14.32
CA TYR A 107 -0.62 14.76 13.57
C TYR A 107 0.68 15.06 14.31
N ASN A 108 0.82 16.25 14.89
CA ASN A 108 2.03 16.64 15.62
C ASN A 108 2.23 15.77 16.87
N ARG A 109 1.13 15.45 17.59
CA ARG A 109 1.19 14.56 18.76
C ARG A 109 1.48 13.12 18.37
N SER A 110 0.92 12.66 17.24
CA SER A 110 1.16 11.33 16.69
C SER A 110 2.64 11.18 16.29
N LEU A 111 3.23 12.18 15.63
CA LEU A 111 4.66 12.20 15.33
C LEU A 111 5.52 12.15 16.60
N ALA A 112 5.25 13.00 17.59
CA ALA A 112 6.00 13.01 18.85
C ALA A 112 5.94 11.65 19.56
N ALA A 113 4.75 11.04 19.64
CA ALA A 113 4.57 9.72 20.24
C ALA A 113 5.19 8.59 19.41
N THR A 114 5.29 8.73 18.08
CA THR A 114 6.04 7.81 17.23
C THR A 114 7.54 7.92 17.49
N GLN A 115 8.08 9.14 17.61
CA GLN A 115 9.50 9.35 17.93
C GLN A 115 9.88 8.65 19.24
N GLU A 116 9.14 8.92 20.32
CA GLU A 116 9.38 8.29 21.63
C GLU A 116 9.29 6.76 21.54
N GLY A 117 8.31 6.24 20.80
CA GLY A 117 8.13 4.80 20.60
C GLY A 117 9.28 4.16 19.82
N LEU A 118 9.76 4.80 18.76
CA LEU A 118 10.89 4.32 17.97
C LEU A 118 12.18 4.31 18.80
N GLU A 119 12.45 5.36 19.57
CA GLU A 119 13.62 5.40 20.46
C GLU A 119 13.61 4.28 21.51
N ALA A 120 12.42 3.89 21.99
CA ALA A 120 12.28 2.83 22.98
C ALA A 120 12.40 1.42 22.37
N LEU A 121 11.77 1.19 21.22
CA LEU A 121 11.59 -0.15 20.65
C LEU A 121 12.56 -0.48 19.51
N ASN A 122 12.81 0.50 18.63
CA ASN A 122 13.63 0.36 17.43
C ASN A 122 14.71 1.47 17.37
N PRO A 123 15.62 1.56 18.36
CA PRO A 123 16.57 2.66 18.46
C PRO A 123 17.53 2.77 17.28
N GLN A 124 17.63 1.74 16.43
CA GLN A 124 18.40 1.74 15.19
C GLN A 124 17.89 2.81 14.20
N ILE A 125 16.58 3.07 14.22
CA ILE A 125 15.92 3.99 13.30
C ILE A 125 16.07 5.40 13.86
N LEU A 126 16.79 6.26 13.14
CA LEU A 126 16.82 7.68 13.51
C LEU A 126 15.46 8.31 13.22
N TRP A 127 15.06 9.27 14.05
CA TRP A 127 13.81 9.99 13.83
C TRP A 127 13.76 10.67 12.45
N GLN A 128 14.90 11.17 11.98
CA GLN A 128 15.00 11.76 10.65
C GLN A 128 14.78 10.72 9.55
N ASP A 129 15.36 9.52 9.66
CA ASP A 129 15.14 8.42 8.69
C ASP A 129 13.66 8.08 8.57
N TYR A 130 12.95 7.98 9.71
CA TYR A 130 11.51 7.75 9.71
C TYR A 130 10.76 8.84 8.92
N LEU A 131 11.05 10.11 9.20
CA LEU A 131 10.40 11.23 8.52
C LEU A 131 10.72 11.27 7.02
N ASP A 132 11.98 11.05 6.65
CA ASP A 132 12.44 11.10 5.26
C ASP A 132 11.79 9.98 4.45
N TYR A 133 11.79 8.75 4.95
CA TYR A 133 11.14 7.63 4.28
C TYR A 133 9.62 7.80 4.21
N MET A 134 8.97 8.27 5.27
CA MET A 134 7.53 8.55 5.24
C MET A 134 7.18 9.67 4.25
N SER A 135 8.01 10.72 4.18
CA SER A 135 7.88 11.80 3.19
C SER A 135 8.00 11.24 1.77
N CYS A 136 9.02 10.43 1.51
CA CYS A 136 9.19 9.79 0.21
C CYS A 136 8.03 8.88 -0.17
N ALA A 137 7.47 8.13 0.78
CA ALA A 137 6.27 7.34 0.51
C ALA A 137 5.08 8.19 0.08
N VAL A 138 4.89 9.36 0.69
CA VAL A 138 3.84 10.31 0.36
C VAL A 138 4.11 10.98 -0.99
N ILE A 139 5.35 11.38 -1.27
CA ILE A 139 5.78 11.97 -2.55
C ILE A 139 5.46 11.02 -3.72
N TYR A 140 5.71 9.72 -3.58
CA TYR A 140 5.33 8.74 -4.61
C TYR A 140 3.81 8.63 -4.79
N ASP A 141 3.00 8.68 -3.73
CA ASP A 141 1.53 8.70 -3.86
C ASP A 141 1.06 9.95 -4.62
N LEU A 142 1.54 11.13 -4.19
CA LEU A 142 1.18 12.40 -4.82
C LEU A 142 1.66 12.45 -6.29
N SER A 143 2.83 11.91 -6.62
CA SER A 143 3.38 11.97 -7.98
C SER A 143 2.52 11.20 -8.97
N ALA A 144 1.92 10.07 -8.56
CA ALA A 144 0.95 9.37 -9.40
C ALA A 144 -0.37 10.14 -9.55
N ARG A 145 -0.81 10.87 -8.52
CA ARG A 145 -2.02 11.70 -8.59
C ARG A 145 -1.86 12.88 -9.55
N GLU A 146 -0.64 13.38 -9.71
CA GLU A 146 -0.28 14.41 -10.69
C GLU A 146 0.12 13.84 -12.06
N GLY A 147 0.11 12.51 -12.23
CA GLY A 147 0.45 11.85 -13.50
C GLY A 147 1.95 11.80 -13.82
N LEU A 148 2.82 12.06 -12.85
CA LEU A 148 4.29 11.96 -12.97
C LEU A 148 4.79 10.51 -12.90
N SER A 149 4.00 9.61 -12.32
CA SER A 149 4.30 8.19 -12.19
C SER A 149 3.05 7.34 -12.42
N SER A 150 3.22 6.08 -12.82
CA SER A 150 2.07 5.17 -12.90
C SER A 150 1.57 4.83 -11.49
N ALA A 151 0.25 4.65 -11.33
CA ALA A 151 -0.34 4.35 -10.03
C ALA A 151 0.22 3.05 -9.41
N SER A 152 0.51 2.05 -10.24
CA SER A 152 1.10 0.79 -9.80
C SER A 152 2.53 0.94 -9.29
N ALA A 153 3.37 1.72 -9.98
CA ALA A 153 4.75 1.97 -9.57
C ALA A 153 4.80 2.80 -8.29
N ALA A 154 4.02 3.88 -8.24
CA ALA A 154 3.88 4.73 -7.06
C ALA A 154 3.41 3.95 -5.83
N GLN A 155 2.39 3.09 -5.97
CA GLN A 155 1.92 2.28 -4.85
C GLN A 155 2.99 1.32 -4.33
N ALA A 156 3.77 0.70 -5.21
CA ALA A 156 4.84 -0.21 -4.81
C ALA A 156 5.98 0.55 -4.11
N LYS A 157 6.39 1.69 -4.66
CA LYS A 157 7.43 2.54 -4.05
C LYS A 157 6.99 3.12 -2.71
N ALA A 158 5.77 3.63 -2.62
CA ALA A 158 5.23 4.12 -1.36
C ALA A 158 5.23 3.03 -0.26
N ALA A 159 4.85 1.79 -0.60
CA ALA A 159 4.91 0.68 0.35
C ALA A 159 6.35 0.30 0.74
N GLU A 160 7.29 0.30 -0.21
CA GLU A 160 8.71 0.07 0.06
C GLU A 160 9.26 1.08 1.08
N PHE A 161 9.01 2.37 0.86
CA PHE A 161 9.43 3.42 1.78
C PHE A 161 8.74 3.34 3.16
N ILE A 162 7.46 2.96 3.22
CA ILE A 162 6.78 2.74 4.51
C ILE A 162 7.42 1.57 5.28
N ASN A 163 7.88 0.52 4.58
CA ASN A 163 8.64 -0.55 5.21
C ASN A 163 9.97 -0.02 5.74
N TYR A 164 10.73 0.73 4.94
CA TYR A 164 12.02 1.29 5.36
C TYR A 164 11.90 2.20 6.58
N ALA A 165 10.84 3.01 6.66
CA ALA A 165 10.58 3.86 7.83
C ALA A 165 10.48 3.07 9.15
N MET A 166 10.15 1.77 9.07
CA MET A 166 9.90 0.91 10.22
C MET A 166 10.89 -0.26 10.35
N ASP A 167 11.88 -0.36 9.46
CA ASP A 167 12.81 -1.48 9.40
C ASP A 167 14.09 -1.20 10.21
N PRO A 168 14.31 -1.88 11.36
CA PRO A 168 15.51 -1.67 12.16
C PRO A 168 16.79 -2.16 11.46
N GLU A 169 16.72 -2.97 10.41
CA GLU A 169 17.89 -3.41 9.64
C GLU A 169 18.45 -2.31 8.73
N ILE A 170 17.61 -1.33 8.36
CA ILE A 170 17.96 -0.20 7.49
C ILE A 170 18.30 1.05 8.31
N GLY A 171 17.99 1.06 9.60
CA GLY A 171 18.25 2.18 10.50
C GLY A 171 19.70 2.66 10.46
N SER A 172 19.89 3.98 10.36
CA SER A 172 21.21 4.58 10.13
C SER A 172 21.98 4.96 11.40
N ARG A 173 21.45 4.63 12.60
CA ARG A 173 22.10 5.01 13.86
C ARG A 173 23.51 4.39 13.96
N PRO A 174 24.56 5.19 14.26
CA PRO A 174 25.92 4.68 14.37
C PRO A 174 26.08 3.59 15.42
N GLU A 175 26.90 2.57 15.11
CA GLU A 175 27.17 1.43 15.99
C GLU A 175 27.69 1.85 17.38
N SER A 176 28.48 2.94 17.46
CA SER A 176 28.96 3.49 18.72
C SER A 176 27.85 3.99 19.64
N GLU A 177 26.76 4.51 19.08
CA GLU A 177 25.58 4.90 19.86
C GLU A 177 24.76 3.68 20.24
N MET A 178 24.63 2.71 19.32
CA MET A 178 23.91 1.46 19.55
C MET A 178 24.51 0.64 20.70
N GLU A 179 25.83 0.69 20.89
CA GLU A 179 26.48 0.00 22.01
C GLU A 179 26.01 0.52 23.39
N ASN A 180 25.73 1.82 23.50
CA ASN A 180 25.17 2.38 24.73
C ASN A 180 23.76 1.85 24.99
N PHE A 181 22.91 1.76 23.95
CA PHE A 181 21.57 1.18 24.07
C PHE A 181 21.62 -0.30 24.45
N ARG A 182 22.51 -1.08 23.84
CA ARG A 182 22.68 -2.51 24.16
C ARG A 182 23.17 -2.71 25.57
N THR A 183 24.14 -1.92 26.02
CA THR A 183 24.67 -1.99 27.39
C THR A 183 23.58 -1.62 28.40
N ALA A 184 22.88 -0.50 28.20
CA ALA A 184 21.80 -0.08 29.08
C ALA A 184 20.66 -1.11 29.14
N ARG A 185 20.30 -1.71 27.99
CA ARG A 185 19.31 -2.79 27.93
C ARG A 185 19.82 -4.05 28.63
N ALA A 186 21.07 -4.46 28.42
CA ALA A 186 21.64 -5.63 29.09
C ALA A 186 21.64 -5.47 30.63
N ASP A 187 21.98 -4.28 31.12
CA ASP A 187 21.97 -3.96 32.55
C ASP A 187 20.56 -4.02 33.16
N LEU A 188 19.56 -3.49 32.44
CA LEU A 188 18.14 -3.59 32.84
C LEU A 188 17.64 -5.04 32.90
N LEU A 189 18.17 -5.90 32.02
CA LEU A 189 17.73 -7.30 31.87
C LEU A 189 18.51 -8.30 32.73
N ALA A 190 19.65 -7.90 33.32
CA ALA A 190 20.63 -8.82 33.91
C ALA A 190 20.09 -9.72 35.04
N ASN A 191 19.10 -9.25 35.80
CA ASN A 191 18.53 -9.97 36.95
C ASN A 191 17.01 -10.17 36.84
N GLU A 192 16.48 -10.13 35.62
CA GLU A 192 15.05 -10.17 35.40
C GLU A 192 14.44 -11.54 35.74
N THR A 193 13.31 -11.52 36.45
CA THR A 193 12.50 -12.71 36.70
C THR A 193 11.60 -13.06 35.51
N ALA A 194 11.17 -14.31 35.40
CA ALA A 194 10.26 -14.73 34.33
C ALA A 194 8.94 -13.92 34.27
N ARG A 195 8.45 -13.44 35.42
CA ARG A 195 7.25 -12.60 35.50
C ARG A 195 7.48 -11.21 34.93
N GLU A 196 8.62 -10.60 35.25
CA GLU A 196 9.00 -9.28 34.73
C GLU A 196 9.24 -9.34 33.22
N LYS A 197 9.90 -10.41 32.75
CA LYS A 197 10.09 -10.66 31.32
C LYS A 197 8.77 -10.67 30.56
N TYR A 198 7.81 -11.46 31.03
CA TYR A 198 6.48 -11.53 30.41
C TYR A 198 5.77 -10.18 30.42
N ALA A 199 5.83 -9.45 31.54
CA ALA A 199 5.22 -8.13 31.64
C ALA A 199 5.84 -7.13 30.66
N ARG A 200 7.19 -7.12 30.51
CA ARG A 200 7.85 -6.27 29.51
C ARG A 200 7.44 -6.66 28.10
N GLU A 201 7.47 -7.95 27.75
CA GLU A 201 7.12 -8.40 26.40
C GLU A 201 5.69 -7.98 26.01
N GLN A 202 4.75 -8.00 26.95
CA GLN A 202 3.39 -7.48 26.71
C GLN A 202 3.38 -5.95 26.47
N VAL A 203 4.14 -5.18 27.26
CA VAL A 203 4.25 -3.74 27.04
C VAL A 203 4.93 -3.43 25.70
N GLU A 204 5.99 -4.16 25.33
CA GLU A 204 6.68 -4.00 24.05
C GLU A 204 5.72 -4.33 22.88
N GLU A 205 4.93 -5.40 22.98
CA GLU A 205 3.92 -5.76 21.99
C GLU A 205 2.81 -4.70 21.85
N GLU A 206 2.32 -4.16 22.96
CA GLU A 206 1.34 -3.07 22.96
C GLU A 206 1.89 -1.79 22.31
N GLU A 207 3.13 -1.41 22.64
CA GLU A 207 3.77 -0.23 22.04
C GLU A 207 4.08 -0.44 20.55
N LEU A 208 4.50 -1.63 20.12
CA LEU A 208 4.66 -1.96 18.71
C LEU A 208 3.33 -1.80 17.94
N ASN A 209 2.23 -2.28 18.51
CA ASN A 209 0.90 -2.11 17.90
C ASN A 209 0.46 -0.63 17.83
N LYS A 210 0.80 0.18 18.84
CA LYS A 210 0.56 1.62 18.81
C LYS A 210 1.40 2.31 17.74
N ILE A 211 2.68 1.97 17.60
CA ILE A 211 3.54 2.53 16.55
C ILE A 211 3.02 2.13 15.17
N ARG A 212 2.62 0.87 14.96
CA ARG A 212 2.00 0.41 13.72
C ARG A 212 0.76 1.23 13.36
N THR A 213 -0.12 1.46 14.34
CA THR A 213 -1.30 2.34 14.19
C THR A 213 -0.90 3.76 13.82
N ARG A 214 0.04 4.37 14.56
CA ARG A 214 0.52 5.72 14.28
C ARG A 214 1.18 5.82 12.92
N ASN A 215 1.89 4.78 12.47
CA ASN A 215 2.54 4.77 11.17
C ASN A 215 1.52 4.88 10.03
N TYR A 216 0.42 4.12 10.13
CA TYR A 216 -0.72 4.24 9.23
C TYR A 216 -1.29 5.67 9.21
N LEU A 217 -1.58 6.22 10.40
CA LEU A 217 -2.18 7.55 10.53
C LEU A 217 -1.23 8.65 10.03
N ASN A 218 0.04 8.59 10.40
CA ASN A 218 1.06 9.55 10.02
C ASN A 218 1.24 9.63 8.51
N TYR A 219 1.19 8.49 7.79
CA TYR A 219 1.24 8.48 6.33
C TYR A 219 0.10 9.32 5.73
N PHE A 220 -1.14 9.02 6.10
CA PHE A 220 -2.29 9.70 5.51
C PHE A 220 -2.39 11.17 5.93
N LEU A 221 -2.10 11.48 7.19
CA LEU A 221 -2.09 12.86 7.68
C LEU A 221 -0.96 13.69 7.05
N MET A 222 0.21 13.10 6.81
CA MET A 222 1.29 13.75 6.07
C MET A 222 0.90 14.00 4.62
N ARG A 223 0.30 13.02 3.95
CA ARG A 223 -0.26 13.19 2.60
C ARG A 223 -1.28 14.30 2.55
N ASP A 224 -2.21 14.36 3.50
CA ASP A 224 -3.24 15.40 3.52
C ASP A 224 -2.61 16.80 3.72
N ARG A 225 -1.48 16.92 4.41
CA ARG A 225 -0.72 18.18 4.55
C ARG A 225 0.07 18.58 3.31
N LEU A 226 0.67 17.61 2.62
CA LEU A 226 1.47 17.85 1.42
C LEU A 226 0.60 17.96 0.15
N SER A 227 -0.62 17.42 0.19
CA SER A 227 -1.56 17.51 -0.92
C SER A 227 -1.94 18.98 -1.16
N GLY A 228 -1.61 19.48 -2.34
CA GLY A 228 -1.85 20.86 -2.73
C GLY A 228 -0.87 21.89 -2.15
N SER A 229 0.17 21.47 -1.41
CA SER A 229 1.24 22.37 -0.99
C SER A 229 2.40 22.43 -2.00
N MET A 230 2.51 21.43 -2.86
CA MET A 230 3.57 21.29 -3.87
C MET A 230 2.96 21.31 -5.27
N ASP A 231 3.61 21.99 -6.19
CA ASP A 231 3.26 21.89 -7.61
C ASP A 231 3.97 20.70 -8.29
N SER A 232 3.62 20.42 -9.55
CA SER A 232 4.16 19.30 -10.28
C SER A 232 5.68 19.39 -10.53
N GLU A 233 6.27 20.58 -10.55
CA GLU A 233 7.71 20.76 -10.76
C GLU A 233 8.45 20.46 -9.46
N GLU A 234 7.97 21.01 -8.34
CA GLU A 234 8.50 20.73 -7.00
C GLU A 234 8.41 19.23 -6.67
N LEU A 235 7.27 18.61 -6.97
CA LEU A 235 7.07 17.18 -6.75
C LEU A 235 8.03 16.30 -7.58
N ALA A 236 8.37 16.72 -8.80
CA ALA A 236 9.34 16.01 -9.63
C ALA A 236 10.78 16.12 -9.07
N VAL A 237 11.14 17.26 -8.50
CA VAL A 237 12.44 17.45 -7.83
C VAL A 237 12.54 16.57 -6.59
N GLU A 238 11.53 16.58 -5.74
CA GLU A 238 11.49 15.78 -4.52
C GLU A 238 11.46 14.28 -4.81
N LEU A 239 10.73 13.86 -5.85
CA LEU A 239 10.71 12.47 -6.31
C LEU A 239 12.12 11.99 -6.72
N ALA A 240 12.87 12.81 -7.44
CA ALA A 240 14.26 12.50 -7.81
C ALA A 240 15.18 12.43 -6.58
N GLY A 241 14.92 13.25 -5.54
CA GLY A 241 15.61 13.17 -4.25
C GLY A 241 15.36 11.85 -3.53
N CYS A 242 14.11 11.39 -3.53
CA CYS A 242 13.73 10.11 -2.94
C CYS A 242 14.41 8.92 -3.62
N GLU A 243 14.57 8.93 -4.94
CA GLU A 243 15.28 7.89 -5.68
C GLU A 243 16.76 7.81 -5.30
N ALA A 244 17.39 8.95 -4.99
CA ALA A 244 18.78 9.01 -4.56
C ALA A 244 18.98 8.52 -3.11
N SER A 245 17.94 8.56 -2.26
CA SER A 245 18.02 8.19 -0.83
C SER A 245 18.12 6.68 -0.58
N VAL A 246 17.90 5.85 -1.61
CA VAL A 246 17.91 4.38 -1.54
C VAL A 246 19.08 3.77 -2.35
N GLY A 247 19.90 4.63 -2.99
CA GLY A 247 20.98 4.24 -3.91
C GLY A 247 22.37 4.12 -3.28
#